data_AF-A0A836A6A2-F1
#
_entry.id   AF-A0A836A6A2-F1
#
_cell.length_a   1.000
_cell.length_b   1.000
_cell.length_c   1.000
_cell.angle_alpha   90.00
_cell.angle_beta   90.00
_cell.angle_gamma   90.00
#
_symmetry.space_group_name_H-M   'P 1'
#
loop_
_entity.id
_entity.type
_entity.pdbx_description
1 polymer ?
#
loop_
_entity_poly.entity_id
_entity_poly.type
_entity_poly.pdbx_seq_one_letter_code
_entity_poly.pdbx_strand_id
1 'polypeptide(L)' 'MAVCSILWSPHYKELISGHGFAQNQLVIWKYPTMAKVAKLKGHTARVLLTMSPDGATVAFAAADEILRLWRCFELDPAR' A
#
# COMPACT_ATOMS: atom_id res chain seq x y z
N MET A 1 10.66 0.67 13.64
CA MET A 1 10.10 0.69 12.26
C MET A 1 10.10 -0.73 11.73
N ALA A 2 8.95 -1.42 11.81
CA ALA A 2 8.80 -2.77 11.27
C ALA A 2 8.09 -2.68 9.91
N VAL A 3 8.54 -3.49 8.94
CA VAL A 3 7.81 -3.76 7.70
C VAL A 3 6.99 -5.02 7.94
N CYS A 4 5.67 -4.92 7.76
CA CYS A 4 4.74 -6.02 8.04
C CYS A 4 4.50 -6.89 6.81
N SER A 5 4.50 -6.25 5.64
CA SER A 5 4.10 -6.84 4.37
C SER A 5 4.59 -5.97 3.22
N ILE A 6 4.83 -6.60 2.08
CA ILE A 6 5.21 -5.96 0.82
C ILE A 6 4.40 -6.62 -0.30
N LEU A 7 3.86 -5.82 -1.22
CA LEU A 7 3.20 -6.30 -2.44
C LEU A 7 3.79 -5.60 -3.66
N TRP A 8 3.84 -6.32 -4.77
CA TRP A 8 4.21 -5.79 -6.07
C TRP A 8 2.97 -5.41 -6.86
N SER A 9 3.02 -4.26 -7.53
CA SER A 9 2.07 -3.86 -8.55
C SER A 9 2.76 -3.82 -9.92
N PRO A 10 2.32 -4.65 -10.89
CA PRO A 10 2.89 -4.65 -12.23
C PRO A 10 2.42 -3.44 -13.06
N HIS A 11 1.31 -2.79 -12.70
CA HIS A 11 0.68 -1.72 -13.47
C HIS A 11 1.62 -0.55 -13.73
N TYR A 12 2.30 -0.09 -12.69
CA TYR A 12 3.26 1.01 -12.78
C TYR A 12 4.68 0.59 -12.41
N LYS A 13 4.96 -0.73 -12.25
CA LYS A 13 6.23 -1.24 -11.68
C LYS A 13 6.54 -0.59 -10.33
N GLU A 14 5.63 -0.78 -9.39
CA GLU A 14 5.68 -0.16 -8.06
C GLU A 14 5.57 -1.22 -6.97
N LEU A 15 6.12 -0.91 -5.80
CA LEU A 15 5.94 -1.70 -4.58
C LEU A 15 5.09 -0.93 -3.60
N ILE A 16 4.28 -1.63 -2.82
CA ILE A 16 3.65 -1.08 -1.62
C ILE A 16 4.15 -1.83 -0.39
N SER A 17 4.53 -1.08 0.64
CA SER A 17 4.97 -1.63 1.92
C SER A 17 4.09 -1.16 3.06
N GLY A 18 3.67 -2.10 3.90
CA GLY A 18 2.95 -1.85 5.15
C GLY A 18 3.92 -1.63 6.30
N HIS A 19 3.73 -0.55 7.05
CA HIS A 19 4.57 -0.20 8.20
C HIS A 19 3.76 -0.18 9.49
N GLY A 20 4.42 -0.53 10.59
CA GLY A 20 3.87 -0.41 11.95
C GLY A 20 4.30 0.88 12.68
N PHE A 21 4.45 0.76 13.99
CA PHE A 21 4.74 1.89 14.89
C PHE A 21 5.99 2.70 14.48
N ALA A 22 5.97 4.04 14.54
CA ALA A 22 4.90 4.90 15.09
C ALA A 22 3.88 5.42 14.06
N GLN A 23 4.14 5.21 12.77
CA GLN A 23 3.40 5.92 11.72
C GLN A 23 2.23 5.11 11.14
N ASN A 24 2.25 3.78 11.29
CA ASN A 24 1.19 2.88 10.83
C ASN A 24 0.70 3.22 9.41
N GLN A 25 1.66 3.47 8.52
CA GLN A 25 1.42 4.01 7.19
C GLN A 25 1.76 2.98 6.11
N LEU A 26 1.23 3.23 4.93
CA LEU A 26 1.62 2.53 3.70
C LEU A 26 2.47 3.45 2.86
N VAL A 27 3.50 2.90 2.23
CA VAL A 27 4.36 3.66 1.32
C VAL A 27 4.40 2.96 -0.02
N ILE A 28 4.18 3.74 -1.08
CA ILE A 28 4.32 3.29 -2.47
C ILE A 28 5.69 3.73 -2.97
N TRP A 29 6.40 2.81 -3.62
CA TRP A 29 7.76 2.97 -4.09
C TRP A 29 7.83 2.68 -5.58
N LYS A 30 8.50 3.55 -6.34
CA LYS A 30 8.79 3.32 -7.74
C LYS A 30 9.96 2.37 -7.87
N TYR A 31 9.82 1.32 -8.68
CA TYR A 31 10.93 0.43 -9.03
C TYR A 31 11.49 0.79 -10.42
N PRO A 32 12.81 0.74 -10.66
CA PRO A 32 13.89 0.32 -9.75
C PRO A 32 14.49 1.44 -8.88
N THR A 33 14.03 2.68 -9.04
CA THR A 33 14.65 3.85 -8.40
C THR A 33 14.47 3.89 -6.88
N MET A 34 13.53 3.11 -6.34
CA MET A 34 13.08 3.14 -4.94
C MET A 34 12.64 4.54 -4.48
N ALA A 35 12.18 5.37 -5.43
CA ALA A 35 11.64 6.69 -5.12
C ALA A 35 10.28 6.54 -4.43
N LYS A 36 10.05 7.30 -3.35
CA LYS A 36 8.75 7.33 -2.66
C LYS A 36 7.75 8.08 -3.54
N VAL A 37 6.71 7.38 -3.98
CA VAL A 37 5.63 7.93 -4.83
C VAL A 37 4.54 8.53 -3.96
N ALA A 38 4.09 7.77 -2.94
CA ALA A 38 3.00 8.20 -2.09
C ALA A 38 3.14 7.63 -0.67
N LYS A 39 2.52 8.33 0.29
CA LYS A 39 2.33 7.86 1.66
C LYS A 39 0.85 7.87 1.98
N LEU A 40 0.31 6.71 2.32
CA LEU A 40 -1.08 6.58 2.73
C LEU A 40 -1.11 6.50 4.26
N LYS A 41 -1.74 7.50 4.88
CA LYS A 41 -1.93 7.59 6.33
C LYS A 41 -3.40 7.38 6.64
N GLY A 42 -3.69 6.83 7.82
CA GLY A 42 -5.08 6.63 8.26
C GLY A 42 -5.25 5.59 9.36
N HIS A 43 -4.23 4.80 9.68
CA HIS A 43 -4.32 3.74 10.69
C HIS A 43 -3.71 4.13 12.02
N THR A 44 -4.32 3.61 13.06
CA THR A 44 -3.83 3.72 14.43
C THR A 44 -3.05 2.48 14.86
N ALA A 45 -3.02 1.41 14.05
CA ALA A 45 -2.38 0.14 14.39
C ALA A 45 -1.65 -0.56 13.23
N ARG A 46 -0.97 -1.67 13.55
CA ARG A 46 -0.16 -2.48 12.62
C ARG A 46 -1.02 -3.03 11.47
N VAL A 47 -0.50 -2.88 10.25
CA VAL A 47 -1.23 -3.16 8.99
C VAL A 47 -0.87 -4.53 8.41
N LEU A 48 -1.88 -5.28 7.94
CA LEU A 48 -1.78 -6.44 7.04
C LEU A 48 -2.32 -6.04 5.66
N LEU A 49 -1.69 -6.51 4.58
CA LEU A 49 -2.00 -6.11 3.20
C LEU A 49 -2.48 -7.28 2.34
N THR A 50 -3.43 -7.03 1.45
CA THR A 50 -3.79 -7.90 0.33
C THR A 50 -4.18 -7.07 -0.90
N MET A 51 -4.11 -7.64 -2.10
CA MET A 51 -4.39 -6.96 -3.36
C MET A 51 -5.64 -7.55 -4.02
N SER A 52 -6.42 -6.71 -4.69
CA SER A 52 -7.53 -7.17 -5.52
C SER A 52 -7.04 -7.99 -6.72
N PRO A 53 -7.87 -8.90 -7.26
CA PRO A 53 -7.50 -9.71 -8.43
C PRO A 53 -7.17 -8.87 -9.67
N ASP A 54 -7.79 -7.70 -9.81
CA ASP A 54 -7.53 -6.75 -10.89
C ASP A 54 -6.27 -5.90 -10.67
N GLY A 55 -5.60 -6.00 -9.51
CA GLY A 55 -4.40 -5.24 -9.18
C GLY A 55 -4.61 -3.74 -8.90
N ALA A 56 -5.82 -3.22 -9.02
CA ALA A 56 -6.10 -1.78 -8.91
C ALA A 56 -6.27 -1.31 -7.46
N THR A 57 -6.75 -2.21 -6.59
CA THR A 57 -7.14 -1.90 -5.21
C THR A 57 -6.28 -2.69 -4.23
N VAL A 58 -5.78 -2.02 -3.20
CA VAL A 58 -5.15 -2.66 -2.05
C VAL A 58 -6.13 -2.64 -0.89
N ALA A 59 -6.44 -3.82 -0.35
CA ALA A 59 -7.15 -3.93 0.90
C ALA A 59 -6.16 -4.08 2.04
N PHE A 60 -6.46 -3.47 3.16
CA PHE A 60 -5.66 -3.67 4.34
C PHE A 60 -6.51 -3.66 5.61
N ALA A 61 -6.05 -4.45 6.57
CA ALA A 61 -6.64 -4.56 7.88
C ALA A 61 -5.61 -4.11 8.91
N ALA A 62 -6.05 -3.30 9.86
CA ALA A 62 -5.23 -2.94 11.01
C ALA A 62 -5.87 -3.48 12.31
N ALA A 63 -5.11 -3.49 13.39
CA ALA A 63 -5.64 -3.89 14.71
C ALA A 63 -6.63 -2.87 15.31
N ASP A 64 -7.03 -1.86 14.54
CA ASP A 64 -8.10 -0.91 14.84
C ASP A 64 -9.49 -1.45 14.43
N GLU A 65 -9.57 -2.74 14.08
CA GLU A 65 -10.77 -3.45 13.64
C GLU A 65 -11.39 -2.89 12.34
N ILE A 66 -10.66 -2.01 11.64
CA ILE A 66 -11.12 -1.39 10.40
C ILE A 66 -10.36 -1.97 9.22
N LEU A 67 -11.13 -2.45 8.24
CA LEU A 67 -10.63 -2.75 6.91
C LEU A 67 -10.86 -1.55 6.00
N ARG A 68 -9.82 -1.08 5.29
CA ARG A 68 -10.01 -0.07 4.23
C ARG A 68 -9.48 -0.58 2.90
N LEU A 69 -10.09 -0.05 1.86
CA LEU A 69 -9.80 -0.33 0.46
C LEU A 69 -9.25 0.94 -0.16
N TRP A 70 -8.08 0.83 -0.79
CA TRP A 70 -7.43 1.96 -1.47
C TRP A 70 -7.21 1.63 -2.93
N ARG A 71 -7.86 2.40 -3.81
CA ARG A 71 -7.58 2.40 -5.24
C ARG A 71 -6.34 3.25 -5.50
N CYS A 72 -5.16 2.63 -5.44
CA CYS A 72 -3.88 3.30 -5.63
C CYS A 72 -3.10 2.82 -6.86
N PHE A 73 -3.60 1.78 -7.55
CA PHE A 73 -2.96 1.19 -8.72
C PHE A 73 -3.92 1.08 -9.91
N GLU A 74 -5.00 1.85 -9.92
CA GLU A 74 -5.92 1.90 -11.06
C GLU A 74 -5.17 2.35 -12.33
N LEU A 75 -5.36 1.62 -13.43
CA LEU A 75 -4.85 2.00 -14.74
C LEU A 75 -5.78 3.08 -15.28
N ASP A 76 -5.35 4.34 -15.19
CA ASP A 76 -6.09 5.44 -15.78
C ASP A 76 -5.85 5.43 -17.31
N PRO A 77 -6.88 5.26 -18.15
CA PRO A 77 -6.72 5.28 -19.59
C PRO A 77 -6.20 6.62 -20.14
N ALA A 78 -6.21 7.69 -19.33
CA ALA A 78 -5.71 9.01 -19.71
C ALA A 78 -4.22 9.26 -19.38
N ARG A 79 -3.53 8.30 -18.74
CA ARG A 79 -2.12 8.41 -18.35
C ARG A 79 -1.19 7.53 -19.19
#